data_AF-A0AA45W8U5-F1
#
_entry.id   AF-A0AA45W8U5-F1
#
_cell.length_a   1.000
_cell.length_b   1.000
_cell.length_c   1.000
_cell.angle_alpha   90.00
_cell.angle_beta   90.00
_cell.angle_gamma   90.00
#
_symmetry.space_group_name_H-M   'P 1'
#
loop_
_entity.id
_entity.type
_entity.pdbx_description
1 polymer ?
#
loop_
_entity_poly.entity_id
_entity_poly.type
_entity_poly.pdbx_seq_one_letter_code
_entity_poly.pdbx_strand_id
1 'polypeptide(L)' 'MRPKSSKSKSPSKAPAEQVVKDIRRKTRRHFSAEDKIRIVLEGLRGDDSIAELCRREGIAQSLYYTWSKEFME' A
#
# COMPACT_ATOMS: atom_id res chain seq x y z
N MET A 1 38.56 -44.19 10.83
CA MET A 1 38.31 -42.78 10.45
C MET A 1 36.85 -42.68 10.00
N ARG A 2 35.99 -41.91 10.67
CA ARG A 2 34.56 -41.73 10.27
C ARG A 2 34.42 -40.41 9.49
N PRO A 3 33.70 -40.36 8.35
CA PRO A 3 33.57 -39.13 7.59
C PRO A 3 32.59 -38.18 8.31
N LYS A 4 32.99 -36.92 8.44
CA LYS A 4 32.13 -35.85 8.96
C LYS A 4 31.06 -35.53 7.93
N SER A 5 29.79 -35.75 8.29
CA SER A 5 28.63 -35.32 7.50
C SER A 5 28.64 -33.80 7.36
N SER A 6 28.96 -33.32 6.16
CA SER A 6 28.79 -31.93 5.76
C SER A 6 27.29 -31.62 5.64
N LYS A 7 26.73 -31.00 6.69
CA LYS A 7 25.36 -30.45 6.64
C LYS A 7 25.40 -29.20 5.76
N SER A 8 25.16 -29.35 4.45
CA SER A 8 24.87 -28.22 3.58
C SER A 8 23.62 -27.52 4.12
N LYS A 9 23.80 -26.30 4.64
CA LYS A 9 22.68 -25.45 5.06
C LYS A 9 21.95 -24.99 3.79
N SER A 10 20.91 -25.71 3.42
CA SER A 10 19.88 -25.19 2.52
C SER A 10 19.32 -23.88 3.12
N PRO A 11 19.10 -22.81 2.34
CA PRO A 11 18.48 -21.60 2.87
C PRO A 11 17.10 -21.95 3.40
N SER A 12 16.90 -21.82 4.71
CA SER A 12 15.61 -21.98 5.37
C SER A 12 14.63 -21.02 4.71
N LYS A 13 13.54 -21.53 4.12
CA LYS A 13 12.46 -20.67 3.62
C LYS A 13 11.97 -19.79 4.78
N ALA A 14 11.74 -18.51 4.52
CA ALA A 14 11.22 -17.59 5.53
C ALA A 14 9.88 -18.11 6.08
N PRO A 15 9.57 -17.85 7.37
CA PRO A 15 8.29 -18.24 7.96
C PRO A 15 7.12 -17.66 7.17
N ALA A 16 6.02 -18.41 7.09
CA ALA A 16 4.88 -18.05 6.24
C ALA A 16 4.31 -16.66 6.58
N GLU A 17 4.32 -16.25 7.85
CA GLU A 17 3.87 -14.90 8.25
C GLU A 17 4.74 -13.80 7.64
N GLN A 18 6.06 -14.02 7.57
CA GLN A 18 6.98 -13.06 6.98
C GLN A 18 6.75 -12.92 5.48
N VAL A 19 6.54 -14.04 4.79
CA VAL A 19 6.22 -14.04 3.35
C VAL A 19 4.90 -13.30 3.08
N VAL A 20 3.85 -13.55 3.86
CA VAL A 20 2.56 -12.85 3.72
C VAL A 20 2.70 -11.35 3.98
N LYS A 21 3.47 -10.95 5.02
CA LYS A 21 3.74 -9.55 5.31
C LYS A 21 4.48 -8.85 4.16
N ASP A 22 5.48 -9.53 3.59
CA ASP A 22 6.24 -9.01 2.46
C ASP A 22 5.40 -8.88 1.20
N ILE A 23 4.51 -9.86 0.93
CA ILE A 23 3.54 -9.77 -0.18
C ILE A 23 2.66 -8.54 0.02
N ARG A 24 2.01 -8.39 1.19
CA ARG A 24 1.13 -7.24 1.48
C ARG A 24 1.85 -5.89 1.34
N ARG A 25 3.13 -5.83 1.70
CA ARG A 25 3.95 -4.62 1.55
C ARG A 25 4.25 -4.35 0.07
N LYS A 26 4.67 -5.37 -0.69
CA LYS A 26 5.01 -5.25 -2.12
C LYS A 26 3.79 -4.96 -2.99
N THR A 27 2.62 -5.47 -2.63
CA THR A 27 1.36 -5.22 -3.36
C THR A 27 0.59 -4.02 -2.84
N ARG A 28 1.15 -3.23 -1.90
CA ARG A 28 0.49 -2.04 -1.37
C ARG A 28 0.35 -1.02 -2.50
N ARG A 29 -0.85 -0.47 -2.66
CA ARG A 29 -1.07 0.61 -3.63
C ARG A 29 -0.30 1.85 -3.20
N HIS A 30 0.46 2.43 -4.12
CA HIS A 30 1.17 3.68 -3.95
C HIS A 30 0.44 4.76 -4.76
N PHE A 31 0.26 5.93 -4.15
CA PHE A 31 -0.31 7.11 -4.79
C PHE A 31 0.80 8.13 -4.98
N SER A 32 1.04 8.53 -6.23
CA SER A 32 1.95 9.62 -6.53
C SER A 32 1.38 10.96 -6.03
N ALA A 33 2.20 12.01 -5.97
CA ALA A 33 1.70 13.35 -5.65
C ALA A 33 0.64 13.80 -6.68
N GLU A 34 0.83 13.48 -7.96
CA GLU A 34 -0.12 13.78 -9.04
C GLU A 34 -1.46 13.07 -8.83
N ASP A 35 -1.45 11.80 -8.41
CA ASP A 35 -2.69 11.08 -8.11
C ASP A 35 -3.45 11.71 -6.96
N LYS A 36 -2.75 12.07 -5.88
CA LYS A 36 -3.36 12.73 -4.73
C LYS A 36 -4.02 14.04 -5.14
N ILE A 37 -3.32 14.88 -5.90
CA ILE A 37 -3.83 16.17 -6.37
C ILE A 37 -5.05 15.97 -7.26
N ARG A 38 -5.01 15.02 -8.21
CA ARG A 38 -6.14 14.71 -9.09
C ARG A 38 -7.40 14.35 -8.30
N ILE A 39 -7.25 13.46 -7.32
CA ILE A 39 -8.36 12.99 -6.48
C ILE A 39 -8.90 14.14 -5.61
N VAL A 40 -8.03 14.96 -5.03
CA VAL A 40 -8.47 16.12 -4.21
C VAL A 40 -9.25 17.12 -5.08
N LEU A 41 -8.74 17.47 -6.25
CA LEU A 41 -9.42 18.41 -7.16
C LEU A 41 -10.79 17.88 -7.62
N GLU A 42 -10.88 16.58 -7.91
CA GLU A 42 -12.15 15.94 -8.28
C GLU A 42 -13.17 15.99 -7.13
N GLY A 43 -12.73 15.75 -5.89
CA GLY A 43 -13.60 15.87 -4.71
C GLY A 43 -14.03 17.30 -4.41
N LEU A 44 -13.16 18.30 -4.68
CA LEU A 44 -13.49 19.72 -4.54
C LEU A 44 -14.47 20.20 -5.61
N ARG A 45 -14.45 19.59 -6.80
CA ARG A 45 -15.39 19.89 -7.88
C ARG A 45 -16.83 19.52 -7.51
N GLY A 46 -17.01 18.48 -6.70
CA GLY A 46 -18.30 18.09 -6.14
C GLY A 46 -19.26 17.39 -7.11
N ASP A 47 -18.74 16.82 -8.20
CA ASP A 47 -19.54 16.06 -9.18
C ASP A 47 -20.06 14.73 -8.56
N ASP A 48 -19.20 14.03 -7.82
CA ASP A 48 -19.51 12.81 -7.07
C ASP A 48 -19.51 13.12 -5.56
N SER A 49 -20.23 12.32 -4.76
CA SER A 49 -20.01 12.37 -3.31
C SER A 49 -18.59 11.89 -2.98
N ILE A 50 -17.97 12.45 -1.93
CA ILE A 50 -16.63 12.02 -1.48
C ILE A 50 -16.59 10.51 -1.21
N ALA A 51 -17.70 9.92 -0.76
CA ALA A 51 -17.83 8.49 -0.53
C ALA A 51 -17.74 7.67 -1.82
N GLU A 52 -18.35 8.14 -2.92
CA GLU A 52 -18.30 7.49 -4.23
C GLU A 52 -16.92 7.59 -4.86
N LEU A 53 -16.34 8.79 -4.84
CA LEU A 53 -14.97 9.04 -5.29
C LEU A 53 -13.97 8.13 -4.56
N CYS A 54 -14.04 8.06 -3.23
CA CYS A 54 -13.15 7.21 -2.44
C CYS A 54 -13.29 5.72 -2.77
N ARG A 55 -14.51 5.23 -3.06
CA ARG A 55 -14.74 3.83 -3.47
C ARG A 55 -14.14 3.55 -4.85
N ARG A 56 -14.32 4.44 -5.82
CA ARG A 56 -13.74 4.33 -7.17
C ARG A 56 -12.22 4.33 -7.12
N GLU A 57 -11.65 5.26 -6.38
CA GLU A 57 -10.20 5.43 -6.27
C GLU A 57 -9.55 4.40 -5.33
N GLY A 58 -10.34 3.64 -4.58
CA GLY A 58 -9.86 2.62 -3.65
C GLY A 58 -9.10 3.20 -2.47
N ILE A 59 -9.55 4.36 -1.97
CA ILE A 59 -8.98 5.04 -0.80
C ILE A 59 -10.00 5.11 0.34
N ALA A 60 -9.51 5.28 1.56
CA ALA A 60 -10.35 5.61 2.70
C ALA A 60 -10.73 7.10 2.66
N GLN A 61 -11.94 7.45 3.08
CA GLN A 61 -12.37 8.85 3.17
C GLN A 61 -11.48 9.67 4.11
N SER A 62 -10.99 9.08 5.20
CA SER A 62 -10.03 9.74 6.09
C SER A 62 -8.75 10.18 5.36
N LEU A 63 -8.27 9.35 4.42
CA LEU A 63 -7.09 9.65 3.62
C LEU A 63 -7.35 10.81 2.64
N TYR A 64 -8.54 10.86 2.03
CA TYR A 64 -8.96 12.00 1.22
C TYR A 64 -8.92 13.31 2.02
N TYR A 65 -9.52 13.33 3.22
CA TYR A 65 -9.56 14.55 4.03
C TYR A 65 -8.16 14.97 4.52
N THR A 66 -7.27 14.02 4.81
CA THR A 66 -5.86 14.33 5.09
C THR A 66 -5.20 15.03 3.90
N TRP A 67 -5.32 14.47 2.69
CA TRP A 67 -4.72 15.08 1.50
C TRP A 67 -5.36 16.42 1.12
N SER A 68 -6.67 16.53 1.26
CA SER A 68 -7.39 17.78 1.01
C SER A 68 -6.91 18.89 1.94
N LYS A 69 -6.68 18.56 3.22
CA LYS A 69 -6.08 19.48 4.18
C LYS A 69 -4.64 19.86 3.80
N GLU A 70 -3.78 18.86 3.53
CA GLU A 70 -2.39 19.09 3.11
C GLU A 70 -2.26 19.90 1.81
N PHE A 71 -3.28 19.86 0.95
CA PHE A 71 -3.31 20.59 -0.32
C PHE A 71 -3.74 22.06 -0.17
N MET A 72 -4.52 22.38 0.88
CA MET A 72 -5.04 23.73 1.12
C MET A 72 -4.20 24.57 2.10
N GLU A 73 -3.27 23.96 2.82
CA GLU A 73 -2.26 24.62 3.68
C GLU A 73 -1.01 24.99 2.87
#